data_AF-A0A087A2N1-F1
#
_entry.id   AF-A0A087A2N1-F1
#
_cell.length_a   1.000
_cell.length_b   1.000
_cell.length_c   1.000
_cell.angle_alpha   90.00
_cell.angle_beta   90.00
_cell.angle_gamma   90.00
#
_symmetry.space_group_name_H-M   'P 1'
#
loop_
_entity.id
_entity.type
_entity.pdbx_description
1 polymer ?
#
loop_
_entity_poly.entity_id
_entity_poly.type
_entity_poly.pdbx_seq_one_letter_code
_entity_poly.pdbx_strand_id
1 'polypeptide(L)'
;MPAPDAATATINAMSKQTVIRVSFDDDLEAARFLQSCRRKGLNAQLEDSRPIGDIKHNGPDLAAWLRAKRGWQVVLASANRRSAWNAAWKISHGTRRGFEDRMFEARTVNRNGEWVVEARWKGHPAAKSKDRDKPESSMEPLF
;
A
#
# COMPACT_ATOMS: atom_id res chain seq x y z
N MET A 1 -39.84 -44.06 -7.26
CA MET A 1 -39.75 -43.11 -8.40
C MET A 1 -40.93 -42.17 -8.28
N PRO A 2 -40.77 -40.84 -8.22
CA PRO A 2 -39.79 -40.03 -8.97
C PRO A 2 -38.79 -39.23 -8.11
N ALA A 3 -37.72 -38.75 -8.77
CA ALA A 3 -36.73 -37.76 -8.36
C ALA A 3 -37.05 -36.41 -9.06
N PRO A 4 -36.18 -35.38 -9.07
CA PRO A 4 -35.32 -34.78 -8.04
C PRO A 4 -35.70 -33.30 -7.78
N ASP A 5 -35.47 -32.79 -6.56
CA ASP A 5 -35.56 -31.35 -6.27
C ASP A 5 -34.47 -30.59 -7.03
N ALA A 6 -34.89 -29.96 -8.12
CA ALA A 6 -34.11 -28.99 -8.86
C ALA A 6 -33.94 -27.72 -8.02
N ALA A 7 -32.92 -27.70 -7.17
CA ALA A 7 -32.41 -26.47 -6.55
C ALA A 7 -31.75 -25.61 -7.64
N THR A 8 -32.58 -24.91 -8.42
CA THR A 8 -32.17 -23.91 -9.39
C THR A 8 -32.35 -22.52 -8.80
N ALA A 9 -31.28 -21.72 -8.87
CA ALA A 9 -31.19 -20.28 -8.71
C ALA A 9 -31.41 -19.74 -7.28
N THR A 10 -30.48 -18.98 -6.72
CA THR A 10 -30.12 -17.68 -7.29
C THR A 10 -28.63 -17.40 -7.09
N ILE A 11 -27.89 -17.39 -8.20
CA ILE A 11 -26.58 -16.75 -8.26
C ILE A 11 -26.85 -15.25 -8.09
N ASN A 12 -26.58 -14.69 -6.92
CA ASN A 12 -26.60 -13.24 -6.72
C ASN A 12 -25.55 -12.63 -7.66
N ALA A 13 -26.01 -12.11 -8.80
CA ALA A 13 -25.21 -11.29 -9.68
C ALA A 13 -24.73 -10.07 -8.88
N MET A 14 -23.42 -9.99 -8.65
CA MET A 14 -22.80 -8.81 -8.06
C MET A 14 -23.03 -7.63 -9.00
N SER A 15 -24.05 -6.81 -8.70
CA SER A 15 -24.34 -5.60 -9.46
C SER A 15 -23.12 -4.67 -9.38
N LYS A 16 -22.57 -4.33 -10.54
CA LYS A 16 -21.41 -3.47 -10.69
C LYS A 16 -21.82 -2.06 -10.26
N GLN A 17 -21.60 -1.70 -9.00
CA GLN A 17 -22.05 -0.43 -8.45
C GLN A 17 -21.19 0.70 -9.04
N THR A 18 -21.81 1.58 -9.83
CA THR A 18 -21.14 2.75 -10.42
C THR A 18 -20.83 3.76 -9.33
N VAL A 19 -19.54 4.05 -9.11
CA VAL A 19 -19.09 5.06 -8.15
C VAL A 19 -18.72 6.33 -8.91
N ILE A 20 -19.30 7.46 -8.51
CA ILE A 20 -19.01 8.79 -9.04
C ILE A 20 -18.36 9.61 -7.93
N ARG A 21 -17.22 10.24 -8.22
CA ARG A 21 -16.54 11.17 -7.32
C ARG A 21 -16.74 12.59 -7.82
N VAL A 22 -17.12 13.48 -6.91
CA VAL A 22 -17.36 14.89 -7.18
C VAL A 22 -16.60 15.70 -6.15
N SER A 23 -15.78 16.64 -6.61
CA SER A 23 -15.04 17.57 -5.76
C SER A 23 -15.75 18.91 -5.77
N PHE A 24 -15.75 19.60 -4.63
CA PHE A 24 -16.28 20.94 -4.46
C PHE A 24 -15.18 21.81 -3.87
N ASP A 25 -15.11 23.07 -4.29
CA ASP A 25 -14.17 24.05 -3.75
C ASP A 25 -14.67 24.67 -2.44
N ASP A 26 -15.94 24.45 -2.10
CA ASP A 26 -16.63 25.02 -0.94
C ASP A 26 -17.38 23.93 -0.13
N ASP A 27 -17.22 23.99 1.20
CA ASP A 27 -17.81 23.03 2.13
C ASP A 27 -19.34 23.10 2.16
N LEU A 28 -19.91 24.28 1.97
CA LEU A 28 -21.37 24.47 1.93
C LEU A 28 -21.98 23.87 0.67
N GLU A 29 -21.30 23.96 -0.48
CA GLU A 29 -21.70 23.26 -1.71
C GLU A 29 -21.66 21.74 -1.56
N ALA A 30 -20.58 21.19 -0.97
CA ALA A 30 -20.48 19.76 -0.68
C ALA A 30 -21.62 19.28 0.23
N ALA A 31 -21.95 20.04 1.28
CA ALA A 31 -23.04 19.72 2.20
C ALA A 31 -24.41 19.73 1.50
N ARG A 32 -24.69 20.72 0.65
CA ARG A 32 -25.92 20.81 -0.14
C ARG A 32 -26.05 19.64 -1.12
N PHE A 33 -24.95 19.25 -1.76
CA PHE A 33 -24.92 18.10 -2.66
C PHE A 33 -25.23 16.79 -1.92
N LEU A 34 -24.60 16.56 -0.76
CA LEU A 34 -24.89 15.39 0.07
C LEU A 34 -26.35 15.35 0.53
N GLN A 35 -26.93 16.48 0.90
CA GLN A 35 -28.34 16.57 1.26
C GLN A 35 -29.26 16.21 0.08
N SER A 36 -28.92 16.68 -1.13
CA SER A 36 -29.63 16.32 -2.37
C SER A 36 -29.55 14.82 -2.68
N CYS A 37 -28.38 14.21 -2.51
CA CYS A 37 -28.19 12.76 -2.67
C CYS A 37 -29.05 11.96 -1.68
N ARG A 38 -29.08 12.35 -0.41
CA ARG A 38 -29.91 11.68 0.62
C ARG A 38 -31.40 11.75 0.28
N ARG A 39 -31.88 12.91 -0.18
CA ARG A 39 -33.26 13.08 -0.64
C ARG A 39 -33.62 12.20 -1.83
N LYS A 40 -32.64 11.85 -2.67
CA LYS A 40 -32.80 10.98 -3.84
C LYS A 40 -32.56 9.50 -3.52
N GLY A 41 -32.32 9.13 -2.26
CA GLY A 41 -32.01 7.76 -1.85
C GLY A 41 -30.65 7.27 -2.35
N LEU A 42 -29.75 8.18 -2.73
CA LEU A 42 -28.40 7.84 -3.17
C LEU A 42 -27.48 7.65 -1.97
N ASN A 43 -26.68 6.59 -2.00
CA ASN A 43 -25.64 6.34 -1.00
C ASN A 43 -24.43 7.24 -1.25
N ALA A 44 -24.54 8.51 -0.87
CA ALA A 44 -23.45 9.47 -0.94
C ALA A 44 -22.81 9.63 0.45
N GLN A 45 -21.49 9.50 0.51
CA GLN A 45 -20.69 9.71 1.70
C GLN A 45 -19.67 10.81 1.41
N LEU A 46 -19.40 11.65 2.41
CA LEU A 46 -18.25 12.54 2.36
C LEU A 46 -17.01 11.66 2.32
N GLU A 47 -16.16 11.83 1.30
CA GLU A 47 -14.84 11.21 1.33
C GLU A 47 -14.06 11.94 2.42
N ASP A 48 -13.75 11.22 3.51
CA ASP A 48 -13.06 11.79 4.66
C ASP A 48 -11.75 12.43 4.18
N SER A 49 -11.66 13.75 4.30
CA SER A 49 -10.47 14.53 3.96
C SER A 49 -9.38 14.11 4.94
N ARG A 50 -8.65 13.04 4.59
CA ARG A 50 -7.37 12.74 5.25
C ARG A 50 -6.53 14.02 5.21
N PRO A 51 -5.85 14.37 6.31
CA PRO A 51 -5.18 15.65 6.44
C PRO A 51 -4.36 15.97 5.20
N ILE A 52 -4.63 17.13 4.59
CA ILE A 52 -3.85 17.72 3.51
C ILE A 52 -2.39 17.77 4.01
N GLY A 53 -1.54 16.90 3.46
CA GLY A 53 -0.16 16.71 3.90
C GLY A 53 0.31 15.26 3.82
N ASP A 54 -0.59 14.28 4.00
CA ASP A 54 -0.27 12.87 3.76
C ASP A 54 -0.41 12.57 2.26
N ILE A 55 0.61 12.94 1.50
CA ILE A 55 0.72 12.57 0.09
C ILE A 55 0.65 11.04 0.03
N LYS A 56 -0.48 10.53 -0.45
CA LYS A 56 -0.67 9.11 -0.75
C LYS A 56 0.22 8.79 -1.95
N HIS A 57 1.50 8.55 -1.68
CA HIS A 57 2.42 8.07 -2.69
C HIS A 57 1.91 6.71 -3.18
N ASN A 58 1.56 6.64 -4.46
CA ASN A 58 1.03 5.42 -5.06
C ASN A 58 2.02 4.88 -6.07
N GLY A 59 2.35 3.61 -5.94
CA GLY A 59 3.14 2.90 -6.92
C GLY A 59 4.54 3.50 -7.12
N PRO A 60 4.90 4.01 -8.31
CA PRO A 60 6.24 4.58 -8.57
C PRO A 60 6.66 5.69 -7.62
N ASP A 61 5.74 6.59 -7.24
CA ASP A 61 6.06 7.72 -6.36
C ASP A 61 6.39 7.24 -4.95
N LEU A 62 5.74 6.16 -4.50
CA LEU A 62 6.02 5.56 -3.19
C LEU A 62 7.39 4.91 -3.19
N ALA A 63 7.73 4.23 -4.27
CA ALA A 63 9.04 3.62 -4.43
C ALA A 63 10.14 4.70 -4.50
N ALA A 64 9.93 5.79 -5.23
CA ALA A 64 10.86 6.91 -5.28
C ALA A 64 11.05 7.56 -3.90
N TRP A 65 9.95 7.84 -3.20
CA TRP A 65 9.98 8.39 -1.84
C TRP A 65 10.69 7.45 -0.85
N LEU A 66 10.41 6.16 -0.90
CA LEU A 66 11.07 5.15 -0.06
C LEU A 66 12.56 5.00 -0.37
N ARG A 67 13.01 5.24 -1.60
CA ARG A 67 14.44 5.30 -1.94
C ARG A 67 15.13 6.53 -1.35
N ALA A 68 14.43 7.66 -1.27
CA ALA A 68 14.95 8.89 -0.70
C ALA A 68 14.97 8.88 0.85
N LYS A 69 14.13 8.06 1.49
CA LYS A 69 14.05 7.95 2.95
C LYS A 69 14.90 6.79 3.46
N ARG A 70 15.59 7.00 4.57
CA ARG A 70 16.32 5.93 5.28
C ARG A 70 15.39 5.25 6.29
N GLY A 71 15.56 3.95 6.46
CA GLY A 71 14.87 3.18 7.50
C GLY A 71 13.42 2.83 7.19
N TRP A 72 12.70 2.36 8.21
CA TRP A 72 11.30 1.95 8.11
C TRP A 72 10.39 3.17 8.12
N GLN A 73 9.50 3.23 7.12
CA GLN A 73 8.53 4.30 6.95
C GLN A 73 7.12 3.75 6.97
N VAL A 74 6.19 4.45 7.62
CA VAL A 74 4.77 4.12 7.56
C VAL A 74 4.22 4.54 6.20
N VAL A 75 3.62 3.61 5.46
CA VAL A 75 3.13 3.85 4.09
C VAL A 75 1.63 3.68 3.93
N LEU A 76 0.98 2.98 4.85
CA LEU A 76 -0.47 2.77 4.83
C LEU A 76 -0.95 2.41 6.23
N ALA A 77 -2.12 2.90 6.60
CA ALA A 77 -2.87 2.44 7.76
C ALA A 77 -4.18 1.78 7.32
N SER A 78 -4.59 0.72 8.00
CA SER A 78 -5.77 -0.07 7.71
C SER A 78 -6.38 -0.64 8.98
N ALA A 79 -7.70 -0.57 9.10
CA ALA A 79 -8.43 -1.28 10.14
C ALA A 79 -8.36 -2.82 9.97
N ASN A 80 -8.08 -3.33 8.77
CA ASN A 80 -8.10 -4.76 8.47
C ASN A 80 -6.68 -5.33 8.30
N ARG A 81 -6.30 -6.28 9.16
CA ARG A 81 -5.03 -7.01 9.11
C ARG A 81 -4.75 -7.62 7.74
N ARG A 82 -5.75 -8.25 7.12
CA ARG A 82 -5.58 -8.95 5.83
C ARG A 82 -5.29 -7.97 4.70
N SER A 83 -5.92 -6.80 4.74
CA SER A 83 -5.66 -5.71 3.78
C SER A 83 -4.25 -5.15 3.95
N ALA A 84 -3.82 -4.90 5.18
CA ALA A 84 -2.45 -4.48 5.48
C ALA A 84 -1.42 -5.53 5.02
N TRP A 85 -1.68 -6.81 5.29
CA TRP A 85 -0.80 -7.91 4.90
C TRP A 85 -0.68 -8.04 3.39
N ASN A 86 -1.80 -8.00 2.66
CA ASN A 86 -1.80 -8.01 1.19
C ASN A 86 -1.00 -6.83 0.62
N ALA A 87 -1.13 -5.64 1.21
CA ALA A 87 -0.37 -4.47 0.77
C ALA A 87 1.13 -4.64 1.01
N ALA A 88 1.53 -5.11 2.19
CA ALA A 88 2.92 -5.42 2.51
C ALA A 88 3.49 -6.50 1.58
N TRP A 89 2.72 -7.57 1.32
CA TRP A 89 3.12 -8.65 0.43
C TRP A 89 3.40 -8.14 -0.99
N LYS A 90 2.51 -7.30 -1.54
CA LYS A 90 2.66 -6.73 -2.88
C LYS A 90 3.88 -5.82 -3.03
N ILE A 91 4.24 -5.08 -1.97
CA ILE A 91 5.44 -4.24 -1.93
C ILE A 91 6.69 -5.12 -1.90
N SER A 92 6.74 -6.13 -1.02
CA SER A 92 7.90 -7.01 -0.88
C SER A 92 8.14 -7.93 -2.08
N HIS A 93 7.09 -8.36 -2.78
CA HIS A 93 7.19 -9.30 -3.92
C HIS A 93 7.24 -8.60 -5.29
N GLY A 94 7.14 -7.27 -5.30
CA GLY A 94 7.23 -6.47 -6.52
C GLY A 94 6.05 -6.61 -7.48
N THR A 95 4.90 -7.09 -7.00
CA THR A 95 3.68 -7.17 -7.80
C THR A 95 2.95 -5.82 -7.88
N ARG A 96 3.44 -4.79 -7.17
CA ARG A 96 2.92 -3.43 -7.21
C ARG A 96 3.80 -2.58 -8.12
N ARG A 97 3.18 -1.76 -8.97
CA ARG A 97 3.88 -0.82 -9.84
C ARG A 97 4.91 0.01 -9.06
N GLY A 98 6.15 0.11 -9.52
CA GLY A 98 7.26 0.81 -8.85
C GLY A 98 8.13 -0.05 -7.91
N PHE A 99 7.68 -1.26 -7.57
CA PHE A 99 8.36 -2.19 -6.65
C PHE A 99 8.91 -3.45 -7.36
N GLU A 100 8.87 -3.47 -8.69
CA GLU A 100 9.19 -4.64 -9.52
C GLU A 100 10.62 -5.15 -9.29
N ASP A 101 11.52 -4.26 -8.88
CA ASP A 101 12.92 -4.57 -8.57
C ASP A 101 13.12 -5.42 -7.30
N ARG A 102 12.07 -5.62 -6.49
CA ARG A 102 12.09 -6.35 -5.21
C ARG A 102 13.13 -5.82 -4.21
N MET A 103 13.58 -4.58 -4.39
CA MET A 103 14.54 -3.92 -3.50
C MET A 103 13.88 -3.32 -2.26
N PHE A 104 12.64 -3.69 -1.98
CA PHE A 104 11.85 -3.16 -0.88
C PHE A 104 11.49 -4.26 0.11
N GLU A 105 11.38 -3.87 1.37
CA GLU A 105 10.81 -4.69 2.43
C GLU A 105 9.57 -4.01 2.94
N ALA A 106 8.52 -4.78 3.20
CA ALA A 106 7.36 -4.29 3.92
C ALA A 106 6.88 -5.30 4.96
N ARG A 107 6.39 -4.78 6.08
CA ARG A 107 5.85 -5.53 7.20
C ARG A 107 4.56 -4.88 7.72
N THR A 108 3.73 -5.68 8.35
CA THR A 108 2.53 -5.21 9.05
C THR A 108 2.81 -5.11 10.54
N VAL A 109 2.47 -3.97 11.14
CA VAL A 109 2.60 -3.71 12.58
C VAL A 109 1.24 -3.27 13.11
N ASN A 110 0.83 -3.79 14.27
CA ASN A 110 -0.34 -3.27 14.96
C ASN A 110 0.11 -2.08 15.84
N ARG A 111 -0.48 -0.91 15.63
CA ARG A 111 -0.28 0.27 16.47
C ARG A 111 -1.63 0.73 17.00
N ASN A 112 -1.83 0.67 18.32
CA ASN A 112 -3.02 1.14 19.01
C ASN A 112 -4.35 0.62 18.43
N GLY A 113 -4.38 -0.64 17.98
CA GLY A 113 -5.58 -1.27 17.41
C GLY A 113 -5.72 -1.10 15.89
N GLU A 114 -4.86 -0.32 15.24
CA GLU A 114 -4.82 -0.16 13.79
C GLU A 114 -3.66 -0.95 13.16
N TRP A 115 -3.89 -1.55 11.99
CA TRP A 115 -2.85 -2.26 11.25
C TRP A 115 -2.15 -1.31 10.29
N VAL A 116 -0.87 -1.08 10.54
CA VAL A 116 -0.02 -0.20 9.76
C VAL A 116 0.93 -1.03 8.90
N VAL A 117 1.15 -0.60 7.66
CA VAL A 117 2.19 -1.14 6.79
C VAL A 117 3.40 -0.23 6.88
N GLU A 118 4.50 -0.81 7.34
CA GLU A 118 5.81 -0.17 7.29
C GLU A 118 6.59 -0.73 6.11
N ALA A 119 7.24 0.14 5.33
CA ALA A 119 8.10 -0.27 4.23
C ALA A 119 9.45 0.45 4.28
N ARG A 120 10.48 -0.17 3.72
CA ARG A 120 11.81 0.41 3.53
C ARG A 120 12.42 -0.02 2.22
N TRP A 121 13.29 0.82 1.66
CA TRP A 121 14.23 0.40 0.64
C TRP A 121 15.38 -0.37 1.30
N LYS A 122 15.69 -1.57 0.78
CA LYS A 122 16.79 -2.43 1.25
C LYS A 122 18.15 -1.96 0.73
N GLY A 123 18.18 -1.07 -0.26
CA GLY A 123 19.38 -0.79 -1.04
C GLY A 123 19.63 -1.88 -2.08
N HIS A 124 20.54 -1.62 -3.02
CA HIS A 124 21.25 -2.75 -3.65
C HIS A 124 21.95 -3.52 -2.51
N PRO A 125 22.06 -4.87 -2.58
CA PRO A 125 23.05 -5.54 -1.75
C PRO A 125 24.35 -4.81 -2.04
N ALA A 126 24.89 -4.10 -1.05
CA ALA A 126 26.20 -3.51 -1.16
C ALA A 126 27.07 -4.62 -1.72
N ALA A 127 27.66 -4.41 -2.91
CA ALA A 127 28.64 -5.32 -3.45
C ALA A 127 29.54 -5.63 -2.27
N LYS A 128 29.57 -6.91 -1.83
CA LYS A 128 30.42 -7.31 -0.72
C LYS A 128 31.76 -6.67 -0.99
N SER A 129 32.18 -5.76 -0.11
CA SER A 129 33.41 -5.01 -0.26
C SER A 129 34.50 -6.07 -0.46
N LYS A 130 34.94 -6.25 -1.71
CA LYS A 130 36.16 -6.99 -2.01
C LYS A 130 37.29 -6.07 -1.58
N ASP A 131 37.47 -5.97 -0.27
CA ASP A 131 38.57 -5.26 0.36
C ASP A 131 39.12 -6.12 1.51
N ARG A 132 39.25 -7.42 1.21
CA ARG A 132 40.05 -8.38 1.95
C ARG A 132 40.79 -9.19 0.90
N ASP A 133 41.89 -8.63 0.43
CA ASP A 133 43.14 -9.34 0.09
C ASP A 133 44.13 -8.29 -0.42
N LYS A 134 44.68 -7.53 0.53
CA LYS A 134 45.97 -6.88 0.32
C LYS A 134 47.00 -7.89 0.83
N PRO A 135 47.80 -8.56 -0.02
CA PRO A 135 48.94 -9.30 0.48
C PRO A 135 49.91 -8.27 1.04
N GLU A 136 49.99 -8.24 2.36
CA GLU A 136 51.02 -7.59 3.13
C GLU A 136 52.34 -8.26 2.73
N SER A 137 53.05 -7.66 1.76
CA SER A 137 54.42 -8.02 1.47
C SER A 137 55.29 -7.53 2.63
N SER A 138 55.27 -8.28 3.72
CA SER A 138 56.22 -8.18 4.83
C SER A 138 57.57 -8.65 4.32
N MET A 139 58.33 -7.74 3.71
CA MET A 139 59.75 -7.97 3.44
C MET A 139 60.49 -7.67 4.74
N GLU A 140 60.76 -8.71 5.54
CA GLU A 140 61.70 -8.61 6.66
C GLU A 140 63.08 -8.21 6.12
N PRO A 141 63.73 -7.19 6.69
CA PRO A 141 65.15 -6.95 6.42
C PRO A 141 65.97 -8.03 7.13
N LEU A 142 66.65 -8.87 6.35
CA LEU A 142 67.77 -9.66 6.85
C LEU A 142 68.95 -8.71 7.10
N PHE A 143 69.53 -8.84 8.30
CA PHE A 143 70.74 -8.16 8.77
C PHE A 143 71.88 -8.11 7.75
#